data_AF-I0K6R9-F1
#
_entry.id   AF-I0K6R9-F1
#
_cell.length_a   1.000
_cell.length_b   1.000
_cell.length_c   1.000
_cell.angle_alpha   90.00
_cell.angle_beta   90.00
_cell.angle_gamma   90.00
#
_symmetry.space_group_name_H-M   'P 1'
#
loop_
_entity.id
_entity.type
_entity.pdbx_description
1 polymer ?
#
loop_
_entity_poly.entity_id
_entity_poly.type
_entity_poly.pdbx_seq_one_letter_code
_entity_poly.pdbx_strand_id
1 'polypeptide(L)'
;METADEFYLCSATVIEHLQPKIVSKPFRSGYDSDKDTRYYVAQFDYQDAKSYYKGVIEPFNEKSRVHCNFWFRTCSRGHIDVSQITMTNCRRLGLFVAIEQAVNLTQPQNIAIAIGELADKFNCSPIEFINKIA
;
A
#
# COMPACT_ATOMS: atom_id res chain seq x y z
N MET A 1 -7.61 6.18 -23.84
CA MET A 1 -6.61 6.61 -22.84
C MET A 1 -6.09 5.32 -22.22
N GLU A 2 -4.88 4.90 -22.56
CA GLU A 2 -4.17 3.90 -21.76
C GLU A 2 -4.03 4.49 -20.36
N THR A 3 -4.70 3.88 -19.38
CA THR A 3 -4.44 4.19 -17.97
C THR A 3 -3.01 3.74 -17.71
N ALA A 4 -2.10 4.70 -17.52
CA ALA A 4 -0.73 4.38 -17.11
C ALA A 4 -0.81 3.50 -15.86
N ASP A 5 -0.12 2.36 -15.87
CA ASP A 5 -0.13 1.40 -14.78
C ASP A 5 0.28 2.10 -13.46
N GLU A 6 -0.68 2.32 -12.56
CA GLU A 6 -0.49 3.02 -11.29
C GLU A 6 0.06 2.06 -10.21
N PHE A 7 0.77 2.62 -9.24
CA PHE A 7 1.22 1.88 -8.05
C PHE A 7 0.18 1.97 -6.94
N TYR A 8 -0.05 0.85 -6.24
CA TYR A 8 -1.04 0.76 -5.18
C TYR A 8 -0.46 0.13 -3.93
N LEU A 9 -0.67 0.79 -2.78
CA LEU A 9 -0.59 0.18 -1.47
C LEU A 9 -1.78 -0.77 -1.31
N CYS A 10 -1.53 -2.04 -0.97
CA CYS A 10 -2.59 -3.04 -0.90
C CYS A 10 -2.36 -4.12 0.18
N SER A 11 -3.45 -4.79 0.53
CA SER A 11 -3.48 -6.00 1.36
C SER A 11 -2.86 -7.22 0.65
N ALA A 12 -2.36 -8.20 1.42
CA ALA A 12 -1.92 -9.50 0.89
C ALA A 12 -2.93 -10.18 -0.04
N THR A 13 -4.22 -10.10 0.29
CA THR A 13 -5.30 -10.72 -0.49
C THR A 13 -5.44 -10.17 -1.91
N VAL A 14 -5.01 -8.93 -2.16
CA VAL A 14 -4.93 -8.38 -3.53
C VAL A 14 -3.85 -9.11 -4.32
N ILE A 15 -2.70 -9.39 -3.71
CA ILE A 15 -1.59 -10.11 -4.36
C ILE A 15 -1.98 -11.56 -4.66
N GLU A 16 -2.66 -12.21 -3.71
CA GLU A 16 -3.11 -13.60 -3.85
C GLU A 16 -4.09 -13.78 -5.03
N HIS A 17 -5.03 -12.84 -5.19
CA HIS A 17 -6.08 -12.95 -6.19
C HIS A 17 -5.75 -12.32 -7.54
N LEU A 18 -5.11 -11.14 -7.57
CA LEU A 18 -4.79 -10.46 -8.82
C LEU A 18 -3.45 -10.90 -9.42
N GLN A 19 -2.56 -11.49 -8.60
CA GLN A 19 -1.23 -11.97 -9.02
C GLN A 19 -0.47 -10.96 -9.90
N PRO A 20 -0.29 -9.70 -9.44
CA PRO A 20 0.39 -8.69 -10.22
C PRO A 20 1.83 -9.11 -10.52
N LYS A 21 2.29 -8.84 -11.76
CA LYS A 21 3.66 -9.19 -12.19
C LYS A 21 4.73 -8.37 -11.47
N ILE A 22 4.39 -7.16 -11.06
CA ILE A 22 5.31 -6.19 -10.47
C ILE A 22 4.82 -5.86 -9.06
N VAL A 23 5.53 -6.37 -8.06
CA VAL A 23 5.17 -6.30 -6.64
C VAL A 23 6.42 -6.09 -5.77
N SER A 24 6.27 -5.33 -4.69
CA SER A 24 7.31 -5.13 -3.68
C SER A 24 7.52 -6.38 -2.82
N LYS A 25 8.61 -6.39 -2.04
CA LYS A 25 8.72 -7.24 -0.87
C LYS A 25 7.56 -6.97 0.09
N PRO A 26 7.10 -7.97 0.86
CA PRO A 26 6.16 -7.75 1.95
C PRO A 26 6.79 -6.84 3.00
N PHE A 27 6.00 -5.92 3.55
CA PHE A 27 6.44 -5.08 4.66
C PHE A 27 5.38 -5.01 5.77
N ARG A 28 5.79 -4.53 6.95
CA ARG A 28 4.92 -4.37 8.12
C ARG A 28 4.57 -2.91 8.35
N SER A 29 3.38 -2.66 8.90
CA SER A 29 2.95 -1.33 9.36
C SER A 29 3.83 -0.81 10.49
N GLY A 30 4.22 -1.70 11.41
CA GLY A 30 4.93 -1.34 12.65
C GLY A 30 4.06 -1.33 13.89
N TYR A 31 2.74 -1.47 13.77
CA TYR A 31 1.87 -1.58 14.94
C TYR A 31 1.93 -2.98 15.55
N ASP A 32 1.82 -3.05 16.87
CA ASP A 32 1.78 -4.35 17.57
C ASP A 32 0.47 -5.11 17.29
N SER A 33 -0.62 -4.39 17.04
CA SER A 33 -1.95 -4.95 16.79
C SER A 33 -2.05 -5.77 15.51
N ASP A 34 -1.13 -5.57 14.55
CA ASP A 34 -1.15 -6.20 13.24
C ASP A 34 0.23 -6.76 12.84
N LYS A 35 1.05 -7.15 13.83
CA LYS A 35 2.42 -7.67 13.65
C LYS A 35 2.56 -8.80 12.61
N ASP A 36 1.50 -9.59 12.42
CA ASP A 36 1.45 -10.74 11.51
C ASP A 36 0.88 -10.37 10.13
N THR A 37 0.30 -9.18 10.00
CA THR A 37 -0.19 -8.64 8.73
C THR A 37 0.98 -8.24 7.84
N ARG A 38 0.80 -8.44 6.53
CA ARG A 38 1.75 -8.01 5.49
C ARG A 38 1.04 -7.09 4.51
N TYR A 39 1.73 -6.03 4.15
CA TYR A 39 1.31 -5.06 3.14
C TYR A 39 2.27 -5.13 1.97
N TYR A 40 1.79 -4.65 0.82
CA TYR A 40 2.52 -4.66 -0.43
C TYR A 40 2.29 -3.35 -1.17
N VAL A 41 3.25 -2.98 -2.00
CA VAL A 41 3.02 -2.05 -3.10
C VAL A 41 3.12 -2.85 -4.39
N ALA A 42 2.10 -2.75 -5.24
CA ALA A 42 2.05 -3.47 -6.51
C ALA A 42 1.55 -2.57 -7.64
N GLN A 43 1.89 -2.95 -8.86
CA GLN A 43 1.42 -2.30 -10.07
C GLN A 43 0.43 -3.25 -10.77
N PHE A 44 -0.78 -2.76 -11.03
CA PHE A 44 -1.86 -3.49 -11.69
C PHE A 44 -2.90 -2.53 -12.28
N ASP A 45 -3.72 -3.03 -13.21
CA ASP A 45 -4.81 -2.26 -13.80
C ASP A 45 -5.96 -2.04 -12.81
N TYR A 46 -6.41 -0.79 -12.70
CA TYR A 46 -7.49 -0.40 -11.79
C TYR A 46 -8.83 -1.05 -12.16
N GLN A 47 -9.15 -1.15 -13.44
CA GLN A 47 -10.42 -1.72 -13.90
C GLN A 47 -10.47 -3.21 -13.65
N ASP A 48 -9.36 -3.93 -13.81
CA ASP A 48 -9.26 -5.35 -13.45
C ASP A 48 -9.50 -5.56 -11.96
N ALA A 49 -8.81 -4.80 -11.11
CA ALA A 49 -8.98 -4.86 -9.66
C ALA A 49 -10.41 -4.51 -9.21
N LYS A 50 -10.99 -3.46 -9.82
CA LYS A 50 -12.36 -3.02 -9.55
C LYS A 50 -13.41 -4.03 -10.00
N SER A 51 -13.21 -4.64 -11.17
CA SER A 51 -14.09 -5.67 -11.71
C SER A 51 -14.06 -6.92 -10.82
N TYR A 52 -12.87 -7.33 -10.37
CA TYR A 52 -12.71 -8.43 -9.42
C TYR A 52 -13.41 -8.14 -8.09
N TYR A 53 -13.23 -6.94 -7.54
CA TYR A 53 -13.88 -6.55 -6.29
C TYR A 53 -15.41 -6.67 -6.40
N LYS A 54 -16.01 -6.07 -7.44
CA LYS A 54 -17.47 -6.08 -7.63
C LYS A 54 -18.03 -7.46 -7.99
N GLY A 55 -17.28 -8.24 -8.77
CA GLY A 55 -17.75 -9.55 -9.25
C GLY A 55 -17.57 -10.68 -8.24
N VAL A 56 -16.57 -10.57 -7.36
CA VAL A 56 -16.16 -11.68 -6.49
C VAL A 56 -16.18 -11.27 -5.02
N ILE A 57 -15.44 -10.23 -4.65
CA ILE A 57 -15.23 -9.88 -3.23
C ILE A 57 -16.49 -9.33 -2.58
N GLU A 58 -17.17 -8.39 -3.23
CA GLU A 58 -18.39 -7.76 -2.70
C GLU A 58 -19.51 -8.80 -2.51
N PRO A 59 -19.86 -9.63 -3.50
CA PRO A 59 -20.83 -10.72 -3.30
C PRO A 59 -20.42 -11.75 -2.25
N PHE A 60 -19.11 -12.04 -2.13
CA PHE A 60 -18.60 -12.93 -1.07
C PHE A 60 -18.82 -12.31 0.31
N ASN A 61 -18.45 -11.04 0.48
CA ASN A 61 -18.58 -10.31 1.75
C ASN A 61 -20.04 -10.13 2.17
N GLU A 62 -20.97 -9.95 1.23
CA GLU A 62 -22.41 -9.86 1.53
C GLU A 62 -23.00 -11.19 2.04
N LYS A 63 -22.47 -12.33 1.59
CA LYS A 63 -22.98 -13.68 1.91
C LYS A 63 -22.23 -14.36 3.05
N SER A 64 -21.04 -13.88 3.37
CA SER A 64 -20.14 -14.46 4.36
C SER A 64 -20.26 -13.75 5.71
N ARG A 65 -20.01 -14.48 6.80
CA ARG A 65 -19.81 -13.88 8.13
C ARG A 65 -18.39 -13.36 8.33
N VAL A 66 -17.49 -13.67 7.41
CA VAL A 66 -16.07 -13.27 7.42
C VAL A 66 -15.83 -12.38 6.21
N HIS A 67 -15.37 -11.16 6.45
CA HIS A 67 -15.01 -10.23 5.39
C HIS A 67 -13.62 -10.53 4.84
N CYS A 68 -13.55 -10.68 3.52
CA CYS A 68 -12.30 -10.71 2.79
C CYS A 68 -11.62 -9.34 2.89
N ASN A 69 -10.38 -9.32 3.39
CA ASN A 69 -9.57 -8.11 3.56
C ASN A 69 -8.93 -7.70 2.23
N PHE A 70 -9.75 -7.40 1.22
CA PHE A 70 -9.31 -6.97 -0.10
C PHE A 70 -9.43 -5.45 -0.21
N TRP A 71 -8.31 -4.75 -0.23
CA TRP A 71 -8.28 -3.31 -0.46
C TRP A 71 -6.98 -2.86 -1.10
N PHE A 72 -7.06 -1.74 -1.81
CA PHE A 72 -5.91 -1.07 -2.40
C PHE A 72 -6.12 0.45 -2.42
N ARG A 73 -5.02 1.23 -2.40
CA ARG A 73 -5.01 2.70 -2.40
C ARG A 73 -3.88 3.19 -3.30
N THR A 74 -4.17 4.13 -4.19
CA THR A 74 -3.19 4.65 -5.14
C THR A 74 -2.07 5.39 -4.41
N CYS A 75 -0.83 5.07 -4.74
CA CYS A 75 0.37 5.80 -4.34
C CYS A 75 0.54 7.05 -5.22
N SER A 76 -0.46 7.94 -5.19
CA SER A 76 -0.44 9.18 -5.96
C SER A 76 0.42 10.23 -5.27
N ARG A 77 1.02 11.13 -6.06
CA ARG A 77 1.63 12.36 -5.54
C ARG A 77 0.56 13.24 -4.89
N GLY A 78 0.88 13.83 -3.75
CA GLY A 78 0.01 14.71 -2.98
C GLY A 78 0.81 15.77 -2.24
N HIS A 79 0.14 16.50 -1.34
CA HIS A 79 0.79 17.55 -0.54
C HIS A 79 1.00 17.07 0.90
N ILE A 80 1.70 15.95 1.08
CA ILE A 80 2.12 15.46 2.41
C ILE A 80 3.59 15.79 2.60
N ASP A 81 3.92 16.57 3.64
CA ASP A 81 5.30 16.88 3.97
C ASP A 81 6.01 15.67 4.61
N VAL A 82 6.74 14.91 3.80
CA VAL A 82 7.54 13.75 4.24
C VAL A 82 9.00 14.11 4.56
N SER A 83 9.34 15.40 4.72
CA SER A 83 10.72 15.87 4.91
C SER A 83 11.41 15.25 6.13
N GLN A 84 10.66 15.03 7.22
CA GLN A 84 11.18 14.47 8.48
C GLN A 84 11.30 12.94 8.47
N ILE A 85 10.73 12.25 7.49
CA ILE A 85 10.73 10.78 7.43
C ILE A 85 12.03 10.28 6.78
N THR A 86 12.71 9.33 7.43
CA THR A 86 13.96 8.73 6.93
C THR A 86 13.80 7.23 6.69
N MET A 87 14.59 6.65 5.78
CA MET A 87 14.58 5.19 5.56
C MET A 87 14.94 4.42 6.83
N THR A 88 15.84 4.96 7.66
CA THR A 88 16.23 4.36 8.94
C THR A 88 15.04 4.28 9.89
N ASN A 89 14.22 5.33 9.99
CA ASN A 89 13.01 5.32 10.80
C ASN A 89 11.99 4.32 10.27
N CYS A 90 11.77 4.26 8.95
CA CYS A 90 10.86 3.29 8.35
C CYS A 90 11.27 1.84 8.65
N ARG A 91 12.56 1.51 8.56
CA ARG A 91 13.09 0.16 8.87
C ARG A 91 12.93 -0.20 10.34
N ARG A 92 13.21 0.76 11.24
CA ARG A 92 13.24 0.52 12.69
C ARG A 92 11.83 0.44 13.29
N LEU A 93 10.92 1.31 12.86
CA LEU A 93 9.58 1.45 13.44
C LEU A 93 8.52 0.66 12.70
N GLY A 94 8.75 0.35 11.42
CA GLY A 94 7.69 0.04 10.47
C GLY A 94 7.17 1.30 9.79
N LEU A 95 6.72 1.15 8.55
CA LEU A 95 6.45 2.28 7.68
C LEU A 95 5.26 3.13 8.15
N PHE A 96 4.19 2.51 8.63
CA PHE A 96 2.98 3.22 9.03
C PHE A 96 3.24 4.02 10.30
N VAL A 97 3.93 3.42 11.28
CA VAL A 97 4.33 4.12 12.50
C VAL A 97 5.29 5.28 12.19
N ALA A 98 6.24 5.08 11.28
CA ALA A 98 7.15 6.15 10.88
C ALA A 98 6.42 7.33 10.20
N ILE A 99 5.38 7.05 9.40
CA ILE A 99 4.53 8.07 8.79
C ILE A 99 3.68 8.76 9.86
N GLU A 100 2.98 8.00 10.71
CA GLU A 100 2.15 8.57 11.77
C GLU A 100 2.94 9.47 12.71
N GLN A 101 4.13 9.06 13.16
CA GLN A 101 4.94 9.88 14.06
C GLN A 101 5.42 11.19 13.42
N ALA A 102 5.61 11.21 12.10
CA ALA A 102 6.12 12.39 11.41
C ALA A 102 5.00 13.36 10.97
N VAL A 103 3.86 12.83 10.52
CA VAL A 103 2.79 13.63 9.88
C VAL A 103 1.40 13.42 10.46
N ASN A 104 1.24 12.58 11.48
CA ASN A 104 -0.02 12.27 12.17
C ASN A 104 -1.11 11.74 11.21
N LEU A 105 -0.72 10.90 10.24
CA LEU A 105 -1.63 10.29 9.26
C LEU A 105 -1.71 8.77 9.46
N THR A 106 -2.93 8.28 9.66
CA THR A 106 -3.20 6.86 9.92
C THR A 106 -4.12 6.22 8.87
N GLN A 107 -4.81 7.03 8.07
CA GLN A 107 -5.71 6.50 7.03
C GLN A 107 -4.91 5.84 5.90
N PRO A 108 -5.28 4.63 5.44
CA PRO A 108 -4.56 3.93 4.37
C PRO A 108 -4.35 4.74 3.09
N GLN A 109 -5.31 5.61 2.73
CA GLN A 109 -5.17 6.50 1.57
C GLN A 109 -4.03 7.52 1.77
N ASN A 110 -3.93 8.11 2.96
CA ASN A 110 -2.88 9.09 3.26
C ASN A 110 -1.51 8.42 3.35
N ILE A 111 -1.46 7.20 3.88
CA ILE A 111 -0.25 6.38 3.90
C ILE A 111 0.21 6.06 2.47
N ALA A 112 -0.71 5.69 1.57
CA ALA A 112 -0.38 5.45 0.16
C ALA A 112 0.21 6.70 -0.52
N ILE A 113 -0.39 7.87 -0.29
CA ILE A 113 0.14 9.15 -0.79
C ILE A 113 1.54 9.42 -0.21
N ALA A 114 1.72 9.23 1.10
CA ALA A 114 3.02 9.42 1.75
C ALA A 114 4.10 8.48 1.18
N ILE A 115 3.74 7.25 0.78
CA ILE A 115 4.65 6.34 0.07
C ILE A 115 5.05 6.91 -1.30
N GLY A 116 4.11 7.49 -2.05
CA GLY A 116 4.39 8.19 -3.30
C GLY A 116 5.39 9.34 -3.10
N GLU A 117 5.14 10.22 -2.13
CA GLU A 117 6.02 11.34 -1.79
C GLU A 117 7.42 10.87 -1.31
N LEU A 118 7.47 9.78 -0.53
CA LEU A 118 8.72 9.19 -0.08
C LEU A 118 9.52 8.63 -1.24
N ALA A 119 8.87 7.95 -2.18
CA ALA A 119 9.51 7.41 -3.36
C ALA A 119 10.16 8.52 -4.19
N ASP A 120 9.44 9.63 -4.41
CA ASP A 120 9.95 10.83 -5.08
C ASP A 120 11.12 11.47 -4.33
N LYS A 121 10.98 11.66 -3.01
CA LYS A 121 12.06 12.18 -2.14
C LYS A 121 13.35 11.39 -2.28
N PHE A 122 13.26 10.07 -2.45
CA PHE A 122 14.41 9.18 -2.60
C PHE A 122 14.72 8.82 -4.06
N ASN A 123 14.13 9.53 -5.02
CA ASN A 123 14.32 9.39 -6.46
C ASN A 123 14.19 7.95 -6.95
N CYS A 124 13.10 7.28 -6.59
CA CYS A 124 12.79 5.92 -7.00
C CYS A 124 11.27 5.69 -7.11
N SER A 125 10.85 4.54 -7.62
CA SER A 125 9.44 4.13 -7.65
C SER A 125 8.94 3.71 -6.27
N PRO A 126 7.61 3.73 -6.01
CA PRO A 126 7.02 3.20 -4.77
C PRO A 126 7.46 1.78 -4.43
N ILE A 127 7.60 0.90 -5.44
CA ILE A 127 8.07 -0.47 -5.24
C ILE A 127 9.52 -0.51 -4.80
N GLU A 128 10.40 0.23 -5.49
CA GLU A 128 11.82 0.32 -5.12
C GLU A 128 12.00 0.92 -3.73
N PHE A 129 11.22 1.93 -3.37
CA PHE A 129 11.24 2.51 -2.03
C PHE A 129 10.92 1.46 -0.97
N ILE A 130 9.81 0.73 -1.11
CA ILE A 130 9.47 -0.37 -0.19
C ILE A 130 10.59 -1.40 -0.13
N ASN A 131 11.14 -1.82 -1.28
CA ASN A 131 12.21 -2.81 -1.33
C ASN A 131 13.51 -2.36 -0.62
N LYS A 132 13.73 -1.04 -0.48
CA LYS A 132 14.87 -0.47 0.26
C LYS A 132 14.63 -0.45 1.77
N ILE A 133 13.39 -0.51 2.25
CA ILE A 133 13.05 -0.43 3.68
C ILE A 133 12.50 -1.75 4.26
N ALA A 134 12.12 -2.70 3.40
CA ALA A 134 11.62 -4.02 3.76
C ALA A 134 12.75 -5.04 4.01
#